data_AF-A0A645D5S1-F1
#
_entry.id   AF-A0A645D5S1-F1
#
_cell.length_a   1.000
_cell.length_b   1.000
_cell.length_c   1.000
_cell.angle_alpha   90.00
_cell.angle_beta   90.00
_cell.angle_gamma   90.00
#
_symmetry.space_group_name_H-M   'P 1'
#
loop_
_entity.id
_entity.type
_entity.pdbx_description
1 polymer ?
#
loop_
_entity_poly.entity_id
_entity_poly.type
_entity_poly.pdbx_seq_one_letter_code
_entity_poly.pdbx_strand_id
1 'polypeptide(L)'
;MKKEMTKEDFVYSRIGMALISAQRVEFVTGKLLENLVDFNDAYSMLTTNEFLEKAAKSKSGKRTLGTIFTLLKLNPKLIIEDELDSYLKKRNLLVHNFWNNILDSKSDGKDAVEFCYDFGKHSEKIESFFKGFIYLLSLRIANKIDNLNSEIKKWDKDFEYFMISLQKKNLE
;
A
#
# COMPACT_ATOMS: atom_id res chain seq x y z
N MET A 1 21.56 7.94 32.54
CA MET A 1 22.43 7.77 31.36
C MET A 1 21.55 7.50 30.15
N LYS A 2 21.62 8.33 29.10
CA LYS A 2 21.05 7.96 27.78
C LYS A 2 22.02 6.97 27.15
N LYS A 3 21.58 5.76 26.83
CA LYS A 3 22.37 4.80 26.03
C LYS A 3 22.51 5.40 24.63
N GLU A 4 23.73 5.62 24.17
CA GLU A 4 23.96 6.01 22.78
C GLU A 4 23.57 4.85 21.85
N MET A 5 22.89 5.19 20.76
CA MET A 5 22.41 4.21 19.78
C MET A 5 23.59 3.68 18.97
N THR A 6 23.77 2.36 18.95
CA THR A 6 24.82 1.75 18.14
C THR A 6 24.45 1.71 16.66
N LYS A 7 25.42 1.44 15.78
CA LYS A 7 25.17 1.23 14.34
C LYS A 7 24.19 0.06 14.11
N GLU A 8 24.33 -1.00 14.91
CA GLU A 8 23.45 -2.18 14.86
C GLU A 8 22.03 -1.85 15.31
N ASP A 9 21.87 -1.12 16.43
CA ASP A 9 20.56 -0.62 16.90
C ASP A 9 19.88 0.22 15.82
N PHE A 10 20.64 1.04 15.09
CA PHE A 10 20.12 1.85 13.99
C PHE A 10 19.59 0.98 12.85
N VAL A 11 20.34 -0.03 12.40
CA VAL A 11 19.91 -0.95 11.32
C VAL A 11 18.62 -1.66 11.72
N TYR A 12 18.55 -2.25 12.92
CA TYR A 12 17.32 -2.90 13.40
C TYR A 12 16.15 -1.93 13.53
N SER A 13 16.39 -0.67 13.91
CA SER A 13 15.34 0.35 13.92
C SER A 13 14.75 0.57 12.53
N ARG A 14 15.56 0.54 11.47
CA ARG A 14 15.09 0.71 10.09
C ARG A 14 14.27 -0.48 9.63
N ILE A 15 14.69 -1.69 9.99
CA ILE A 15 13.94 -2.93 9.72
C ILE A 15 12.58 -2.88 10.42
N GLY A 16 12.55 -2.49 11.70
CA GLY A 16 11.31 -2.31 12.45
C GLY A 16 10.36 -1.32 11.78
N MET A 17 10.87 -0.19 11.31
CA MET A 17 10.07 0.79 10.55
C MET A 17 9.52 0.21 9.25
N ALA A 18 10.33 -0.54 8.50
CA ALA A 18 9.90 -1.21 7.26
C ALA A 18 8.77 -2.22 7.51
N LEU A 19 8.86 -3.00 8.60
CA LEU A 19 7.80 -3.96 8.98
C LEU A 19 6.50 -3.24 9.36
N ILE A 20 6.58 -2.14 10.12
CA ILE A 20 5.41 -1.32 10.45
C ILE A 20 4.77 -0.75 9.18
N SER A 21 5.58 -0.28 8.22
CA SER A 21 5.09 0.19 6.92
C SER A 21 4.34 -0.91 6.15
N ALA A 22 4.83 -2.15 6.14
CA ALA A 22 4.12 -3.28 5.54
C ALA A 22 2.77 -3.54 6.23
N GLN A 23 2.75 -3.56 7.56
CA GLN A 23 1.52 -3.77 8.34
C GLN A 23 0.47 -2.69 8.09
N ARG A 24 0.89 -1.42 7.93
CA ARG A 24 -0.03 -0.32 7.60
C ARG A 24 -0.69 -0.52 6.24
N VAL A 25 0.07 -0.96 5.23
CA VAL A 25 -0.48 -1.29 3.90
C VAL A 25 -1.47 -2.45 4.00
N GLU A 26 -1.13 -3.50 4.75
CA GLU A 26 -2.04 -4.64 4.95
C GLU A 26 -3.34 -4.22 5.64
N PHE A 27 -3.23 -3.43 6.72
CA PHE A 27 -4.38 -2.90 7.44
C PHE A 27 -5.31 -2.07 6.55
N VAL A 28 -4.77 -1.09 5.81
CA VAL A 28 -5.61 -0.27 4.92
C VAL A 28 -6.18 -1.08 3.76
N THR A 29 -5.48 -2.10 3.29
CA THR A 29 -6.01 -3.03 2.27
C THR A 29 -7.21 -3.79 2.81
N GLY A 30 -7.16 -4.26 4.06
CA GLY A 30 -8.30 -4.90 4.73
C GLY A 30 -9.50 -3.95 4.80
N LYS A 31 -9.27 -2.69 5.19
CA LYS A 31 -10.32 -1.67 5.21
C LYS A 31 -10.90 -1.36 3.83
N LEU A 32 -10.07 -1.37 2.79
CA LEU A 32 -10.54 -1.20 1.41
C LEU A 32 -11.45 -2.36 1.00
N LEU A 33 -11.07 -3.60 1.30
CA LEU A 33 -11.89 -4.77 1.00
C LEU A 33 -13.24 -4.71 1.72
N GLU A 34 -13.27 -4.36 3.01
CA GLU A 34 -14.50 -4.15 3.77
C GLU A 34 -15.45 -3.16 3.07
N ASN A 35 -14.91 -2.02 2.60
CA ASN A 35 -15.72 -1.01 1.90
C ASN A 35 -16.15 -1.45 0.48
N LEU A 36 -15.40 -2.33 -0.18
CA LEU A 36 -15.73 -2.82 -1.51
C LEU A 36 -16.87 -3.84 -1.50
N VAL A 37 -17.08 -4.55 -0.38
CA VAL A 37 -18.20 -5.50 -0.22
C VAL A 37 -19.55 -4.80 -0.46
N ASP A 38 -19.71 -3.56 0.02
CA ASP A 38 -20.93 -2.75 -0.20
C ASP A 38 -21.25 -2.50 -1.68
N PHE A 39 -20.28 -2.68 -2.58
CA PHE A 39 -20.45 -2.52 -4.03
C PHE A 39 -20.54 -3.86 -4.76
N ASN A 40 -19.92 -4.92 -4.25
CA ASN A 40 -19.96 -6.27 -4.81
C ASN A 40 -19.51 -7.32 -3.78
N ASP A 41 -20.42 -8.21 -3.39
CA ASP A 41 -20.18 -9.28 -2.41
C ASP A 41 -19.04 -10.24 -2.78
N ALA A 42 -18.64 -10.32 -4.05
CA ALA A 42 -17.50 -11.14 -4.48
C ALA A 42 -16.17 -10.74 -3.79
N TYR A 43 -16.06 -9.51 -3.28
CA TYR A 43 -14.89 -9.06 -2.54
C TYR A 43 -14.83 -9.58 -1.10
N SER A 44 -15.94 -10.08 -0.54
CA SER A 44 -15.97 -10.67 0.81
C SER A 44 -15.14 -11.96 0.94
N MET A 45 -14.86 -12.61 -0.19
CA MET A 45 -14.10 -13.85 -0.27
C MET A 45 -12.59 -13.62 -0.51
N LEU A 46 -12.14 -12.37 -0.67
CA LEU A 46 -10.73 -12.08 -0.89
C LEU A 46 -10.01 -11.77 0.41
N THR A 47 -8.86 -12.40 0.61
CA THR A 47 -7.88 -11.95 1.60
C THR A 47 -7.11 -10.72 1.11
N THR A 48 -6.48 -9.99 2.03
CA THR A 48 -5.60 -8.85 1.70
C THR A 48 -4.48 -9.25 0.74
N ASN A 49 -3.85 -10.40 0.97
CA ASN A 49 -2.78 -10.92 0.11
C ASN A 49 -3.27 -11.27 -1.29
N GLU A 50 -4.39 -11.99 -1.42
CA GLU A 50 -4.96 -12.31 -2.72
C GLU A 50 -5.39 -11.06 -3.49
N PHE A 51 -5.92 -10.06 -2.78
CA PHE A 51 -6.27 -8.78 -3.37
C PHE A 51 -5.02 -8.09 -3.95
N LEU A 52 -3.97 -7.92 -3.13
CA LEU A 52 -2.74 -7.26 -3.57
C LEU A 52 -2.11 -7.98 -4.76
N GLU A 53 -2.04 -9.31 -4.73
CA GLU A 53 -1.47 -10.11 -5.82
C GLU A 53 -2.26 -10.00 -7.13
N LYS A 54 -3.60 -10.01 -7.06
CA LYS A 54 -4.47 -9.85 -8.24
C LYS A 54 -4.54 -8.41 -8.74
N ALA A 55 -4.31 -7.44 -7.84
CA ALA A 55 -4.27 -6.02 -8.16
C ALA A 55 -2.95 -5.61 -8.81
N ALA A 56 -1.84 -6.27 -8.46
CA ALA A 56 -0.56 -6.11 -9.13
C ALA A 56 -0.59 -6.69 -10.55
N LYS A 57 0.48 -6.44 -11.31
CA LYS A 57 0.66 -6.88 -12.70
C LYS A 57 0.78 -8.41 -12.80
N SER A 58 -0.31 -9.14 -12.61
CA SER A 58 -0.32 -10.60 -12.70
C SER A 58 -0.28 -11.07 -14.17
N LYS A 59 0.45 -12.17 -14.42
CA LYS A 59 0.45 -12.88 -15.71
C LYS A 59 -0.93 -13.46 -16.09
N SER A 60 -1.90 -13.49 -15.17
CA SER A 60 -3.20 -14.17 -15.30
C SER A 60 -4.36 -13.29 -15.79
N GLY A 61 -4.11 -12.05 -16.22
CA GLY A 61 -5.05 -11.28 -17.06
C GLY A 61 -6.38 -10.82 -16.42
N LYS A 62 -6.65 -11.10 -15.14
CA LYS A 62 -7.80 -10.56 -14.40
C LYS A 62 -7.32 -9.54 -13.37
N ARG A 63 -7.29 -8.27 -13.77
CA ARG A 63 -6.86 -7.16 -12.90
C ARG A 63 -8.01 -6.75 -11.98
N THR A 64 -7.95 -7.13 -10.71
CA THR A 64 -9.00 -6.82 -9.72
C THR A 64 -9.24 -5.31 -9.61
N LEU A 65 -8.18 -4.49 -9.57
CA LEU A 65 -8.32 -3.03 -9.56
C LEU A 65 -8.98 -2.48 -10.84
N GLY A 66 -8.62 -2.99 -12.01
CA GLY A 66 -9.25 -2.57 -13.28
C GLY A 66 -10.74 -2.92 -13.33
N THR A 67 -11.12 -4.09 -12.80
CA THR A 67 -12.53 -4.48 -12.68
C THR A 67 -13.27 -3.59 -11.68
N ILE A 68 -12.70 -3.33 -10.51
CA ILE A 68 -13.26 -2.41 -9.52
C ILE A 68 -13.45 -1.01 -10.10
N PHE A 69 -12.44 -0.50 -10.81
CA PHE A 69 -12.48 0.83 -11.38
C PHE A 69 -13.55 0.94 -12.44
N THR A 70 -13.66 -0.09 -13.29
CA THR A 70 -14.74 -0.20 -14.27
C THR A 70 -16.12 -0.21 -13.59
N LEU A 71 -16.31 -1.03 -12.56
CA LEU A 71 -17.55 -1.09 -11.77
C LEU A 71 -17.93 0.29 -11.20
N LEU A 72 -16.94 1.02 -10.72
CA LEU A 72 -17.11 2.34 -10.13
C LEU A 72 -17.13 3.48 -11.17
N LYS A 73 -17.09 3.17 -12.47
CA LYS A 73 -17.01 4.16 -13.57
C LYS A 73 -15.82 5.11 -13.43
N LEU A 74 -14.71 4.62 -12.87
CA LEU A 74 -13.42 5.30 -12.80
C LEU A 74 -12.55 4.91 -14.00
N ASN A 75 -11.50 5.69 -14.27
CA ASN A 75 -10.57 5.41 -15.37
C ASN A 75 -9.83 4.08 -15.11
N PRO A 76 -10.09 3.01 -15.89
CA PRO A 76 -9.50 1.70 -15.65
C PRO A 76 -8.02 1.61 -16.07
N LYS A 77 -7.48 2.62 -16.75
CA LYS A 77 -6.08 2.68 -17.20
C LYS A 77 -5.15 3.26 -16.13
N LEU A 78 -5.48 3.04 -14.86
CA LEU A 78 -4.69 3.55 -13.75
C LEU A 78 -3.33 2.87 -13.68
N ILE A 79 -2.31 3.68 -13.42
CA ILE A 79 -0.91 3.28 -13.24
C ILE A 79 -0.61 3.31 -11.73
N ILE A 80 -1.23 2.40 -10.99
CA ILE A 80 -0.71 1.97 -9.67
C ILE A 80 -0.22 0.53 -9.73
N GLU A 81 -0.47 -0.18 -10.83
CA GLU A 81 -0.16 -1.60 -10.97
C GLU A 81 1.36 -1.85 -10.94
N ASP A 82 2.14 -0.95 -11.53
CA ASP A 82 3.60 -1.05 -11.57
C ASP A 82 4.20 -0.72 -10.19
N GLU A 83 3.65 0.28 -9.50
CA GLU A 83 3.99 0.64 -8.12
C GLU A 83 3.65 -0.49 -7.16
N LEU A 84 2.49 -1.12 -7.33
CA LEU A 84 2.03 -2.23 -6.51
C LEU A 84 2.83 -3.51 -6.78
N ASP A 85 3.18 -3.80 -8.04
CA ASP A 85 4.09 -4.89 -8.40
C ASP A 85 5.48 -4.67 -7.80
N SER A 86 6.01 -3.45 -7.89
CA SER A 86 7.28 -3.07 -7.26
C SER A 86 7.24 -3.22 -5.75
N TYR A 87 6.16 -2.77 -5.11
CA TYR A 87 5.93 -2.96 -3.68
C TYR A 87 5.91 -4.44 -3.30
N LEU A 88 5.15 -5.28 -4.01
CA LEU A 88 5.05 -6.71 -3.71
C LEU A 88 6.38 -7.44 -3.87
N LYS A 89 7.17 -7.10 -4.89
CA LYS A 89 8.52 -7.66 -5.06
C LYS A 89 9.40 -7.33 -3.87
N LYS A 90 9.39 -6.08 -3.41
CA LYS A 90 10.15 -5.66 -2.22
C LYS A 90 9.61 -6.33 -0.96
N ARG A 91 8.29 -6.42 -0.77
CA ARG A 91 7.67 -7.13 0.38
C ARG A 91 8.10 -8.59 0.42
N ASN A 92 8.03 -9.29 -0.70
CA ASN A 92 8.43 -10.70 -0.77
C ASN A 92 9.94 -10.86 -0.53
N LEU A 93 10.76 -9.91 -1.00
CA LEU A 93 12.18 -9.88 -0.66
C LEU A 93 12.39 -9.68 0.85
N LEU A 94 11.66 -8.73 1.47
CA LEU A 94 11.71 -8.46 2.90
C LEU A 94 11.38 -9.70 3.73
N VAL A 95 10.33 -10.43 3.35
CA VAL A 95 9.82 -11.59 4.10
C VAL A 95 10.71 -12.83 3.93
N HIS A 96 11.15 -13.13 2.71
CA HIS A 96 11.77 -14.43 2.42
C HIS A 96 13.29 -14.41 2.32
N ASN A 97 13.86 -13.29 1.87
CA ASN A 97 15.24 -13.26 1.38
C ASN A 97 16.10 -12.16 2.02
N PHE A 98 15.52 -11.25 2.80
CA PHE A 98 16.21 -10.08 3.35
C PHE A 98 17.43 -10.45 4.20
N TRP A 99 17.26 -11.38 5.14
CA TRP A 99 18.32 -11.80 6.04
C TRP A 99 19.48 -12.50 5.33
N ASN A 100 19.19 -13.25 4.27
CA ASN A 100 20.22 -14.01 3.56
C ASN A 100 20.89 -13.20 2.44
N ASN A 101 20.17 -12.24 1.84
CA ASN A 101 20.62 -11.55 0.64
C ASN A 101 21.01 -10.08 0.87
N ILE A 102 20.53 -9.45 1.94
CA ILE A 102 20.73 -8.01 2.19
C ILE A 102 21.45 -7.78 3.54
N LEU A 103 21.05 -8.52 4.59
CA LEU A 103 21.67 -8.44 5.91
C LEU A 103 22.36 -9.76 6.28
N ASP A 104 23.27 -10.20 5.41
CA ASP A 104 24.07 -11.40 5.68
C ASP A 104 25.17 -11.13 6.72
N SER A 105 25.87 -12.19 7.15
CA SER A 105 26.96 -12.11 8.13
C SER A 105 28.15 -11.24 7.75
N LYS A 106 28.25 -10.80 6.48
CA LYS A 106 29.32 -9.95 5.95
C LYS A 106 28.86 -8.51 5.68
N SER A 107 27.55 -8.25 5.78
CA SER A 107 26.93 -6.95 5.52
C SER A 107 27.37 -5.92 6.56
N ASP A 108 27.67 -4.71 6.09
CA ASP A 108 27.90 -3.56 6.97
C ASP A 108 26.60 -2.84 7.37
N GLY A 109 25.44 -3.39 6.95
CA GLY A 109 24.09 -2.89 7.21
C GLY A 109 23.64 -1.73 6.34
N LYS A 110 24.49 -1.17 5.46
CA LYS A 110 24.12 -0.03 4.62
C LYS A 110 23.00 -0.38 3.63
N ASP A 111 23.16 -1.49 2.92
CA ASP A 111 22.17 -1.95 1.94
C ASP A 111 20.83 -2.28 2.61
N ALA A 112 20.86 -2.81 3.84
CA ALA A 112 19.67 -3.05 4.65
C ALA A 112 18.93 -1.75 4.98
N VAL A 113 19.67 -0.70 5.36
CA VAL A 113 19.10 0.63 5.62
C VAL A 113 18.49 1.22 4.35
N GLU A 114 19.22 1.21 3.24
CA GLU A 114 18.75 1.74 1.95
C GLU A 114 17.49 1.02 1.48
N PHE A 115 17.48 -0.31 1.55
CA PHE A 115 16.30 -1.13 1.25
C PHE A 115 15.11 -0.74 2.14
N CYS A 116 15.30 -0.62 3.45
CA CYS A 116 14.22 -0.28 4.37
C CYS A 116 13.63 1.11 4.10
N TYR A 117 14.47 2.10 3.76
CA TYR A 117 14.00 3.44 3.39
C TYR A 117 13.19 3.43 2.09
N ASP A 118 13.70 2.77 1.07
CA ASP A 118 13.04 2.66 -0.23
C ASP A 118 11.71 1.89 -0.12
N PHE A 119 11.69 0.77 0.62
CA PHE A 119 10.48 0.01 0.90
C PHE A 119 9.45 0.83 1.70
N GLY A 120 9.90 1.61 2.69
CA GLY A 120 9.05 2.51 3.47
C GLY A 120 8.35 3.55 2.60
N LYS A 121 9.08 4.20 1.69
CA LYS A 121 8.52 5.16 0.73
C LYS A 121 7.51 4.53 -0.22
N HIS A 122 7.80 3.33 -0.73
CA HIS A 122 6.85 2.58 -1.56
C HIS A 122 5.58 2.23 -0.79
N SER A 123 5.72 1.78 0.46
CA SER A 123 4.58 1.46 1.32
C SER A 123 3.69 2.68 1.57
N GLU A 124 4.28 3.84 1.82
CA GLU A 124 3.54 5.10 2.01
C GLU A 124 2.73 5.50 0.77
N LYS A 125 3.31 5.39 -0.43
CA LYS A 125 2.58 5.64 -1.69
C LYS A 125 1.36 4.72 -1.84
N ILE A 126 1.52 3.42 -1.60
CA ILE A 126 0.42 2.45 -1.68
C ILE A 126 -0.63 2.71 -0.59
N GLU A 127 -0.20 3.01 0.62
CA GLU A 127 -1.11 3.32 1.73
C GLU A 127 -1.95 4.56 1.44
N SER A 128 -1.33 5.67 1.03
CA SER A 128 -2.02 6.91 0.67
C SER A 128 -2.98 6.69 -0.49
N PHE A 129 -2.58 5.91 -1.50
CA PHE A 129 -3.46 5.54 -2.60
C PHE A 129 -4.73 4.82 -2.10
N PHE A 130 -4.58 3.80 -1.25
CA PHE A 130 -5.74 3.06 -0.72
C PHE A 130 -6.59 3.87 0.24
N LYS A 131 -5.99 4.73 1.08
CA LYS A 131 -6.75 5.67 1.92
C LYS A 131 -7.60 6.62 1.10
N GLY A 132 -7.03 7.22 0.06
CA GLY A 132 -7.77 8.07 -0.86
C GLY A 132 -8.87 7.30 -1.60
N PHE A 133 -8.62 6.04 -1.93
CA PHE A 133 -9.65 5.20 -2.53
C PHE A 133 -10.80 4.92 -1.56
N ILE A 134 -10.51 4.55 -0.31
CA ILE A 134 -11.54 4.38 0.73
C ILE A 134 -12.33 5.68 0.92
N TYR A 135 -11.67 6.84 0.94
CA TYR A 135 -12.33 8.14 1.04
C TYR A 135 -13.37 8.32 -0.06
N LEU A 136 -13.02 7.99 -1.32
CA LEU A 136 -13.96 8.04 -2.44
C LEU A 136 -15.16 7.10 -2.22
N LEU A 137 -14.92 5.86 -1.78
CA LEU A 137 -15.99 4.89 -1.53
C LEU A 137 -16.93 5.39 -0.44
N SER A 138 -16.38 5.85 0.68
CA SER A 138 -17.13 6.42 1.80
C SER A 138 -17.95 7.63 1.36
N LEU A 139 -17.40 8.51 0.51
CA LEU A 139 -18.15 9.65 -0.05
C LEU A 139 -19.34 9.21 -0.90
N ARG A 140 -19.18 8.16 -1.70
CA ARG A 140 -20.27 7.64 -2.54
C ARG A 140 -21.41 7.07 -1.71
N ILE A 141 -21.10 6.46 -0.57
CA ILE A 141 -22.11 5.93 0.36
C ILE A 141 -22.76 7.07 1.16
N ALA A 142 -21.97 7.98 1.71
CA ALA A 142 -22.43 9.05 2.60
C ALA A 142 -23.09 10.25 1.88
N ASN A 143 -22.93 10.35 0.55
CA ASN A 143 -23.40 11.40 -0.36
C ASN A 143 -22.88 12.84 -0.08
N LYS A 144 -22.38 13.14 1.11
CA LYS A 144 -21.83 14.45 1.52
C LYS A 144 -20.63 14.27 2.47
N ILE A 145 -19.65 15.17 2.37
CA ILE A 145 -18.45 15.18 3.22
C ILE A 145 -18.82 15.28 4.71
N ASP A 146 -19.84 16.07 5.06
CA ASP A 146 -20.24 16.27 6.46
C ASP A 146 -20.67 14.97 7.15
N ASN A 147 -21.17 14.01 6.37
CA ASN A 147 -21.63 12.71 6.83
C ASN A 147 -20.49 11.67 6.93
N LEU A 148 -19.27 11.99 6.47
CA LEU A 148 -18.12 11.12 6.67
C LEU A 148 -17.74 11.06 8.15
N ASN A 149 -17.28 9.89 8.58
CA ASN A 149 -16.73 9.73 9.93
C ASN A 149 -15.47 10.63 10.11
N SER A 150 -15.14 10.95 11.36
CA SER A 150 -14.05 11.86 11.69
C SER A 150 -12.66 11.31 11.36
N GLU A 151 -12.52 9.99 11.19
CA GLU A 151 -11.26 9.35 10.83
C GLU A 151 -10.96 9.50 9.33
N ILE A 152 -11.92 9.18 8.47
CA ILE A 152 -11.83 9.32 7.01
C ILE A 152 -11.62 10.78 6.63
N LYS A 153 -12.27 11.73 7.33
CA LYS A 153 -12.06 13.17 7.09
C LYS A 153 -10.58 13.60 7.21
N LYS A 154 -9.74 12.86 7.95
CA LYS A 154 -8.30 13.15 8.09
C LYS A 154 -7.47 12.71 6.88
N TRP A 155 -8.06 11.98 5.93
CA TRP A 155 -7.40 11.47 4.72
C TRP A 155 -7.68 12.36 3.50
N ASP A 156 -7.96 13.65 3.71
CA ASP A 156 -8.21 14.63 2.65
C ASP A 156 -7.05 14.73 1.65
N LYS A 157 -5.81 14.76 2.15
CA LYS A 157 -4.59 14.75 1.33
C LYS A 157 -4.39 13.45 0.58
N ASP A 158 -4.72 12.32 1.21
CA ASP A 158 -4.67 11.00 0.56
C ASP A 158 -5.70 10.91 -0.57
N PHE A 159 -6.88 11.49 -0.37
CA PHE A 159 -7.92 11.61 -1.39
C PHE A 159 -7.46 12.49 -2.55
N GLU A 160 -6.84 13.65 -2.28
CA GLU A 160 -6.25 14.49 -3.32
C GLU A 160 -5.18 13.72 -4.12
N TYR A 161 -4.27 13.03 -3.44
CA TYR A 161 -3.25 12.18 -4.06
C TYR A 161 -3.89 11.10 -4.97
N PHE A 162 -4.90 10.42 -4.48
CA PHE A 162 -5.64 9.42 -5.25
C PHE A 162 -6.31 10.04 -6.50
N MET A 163 -6.97 11.20 -6.36
CA MET A 163 -7.62 11.88 -7.49
C MET A 163 -6.60 12.33 -8.54
N ILE A 164 -5.43 12.83 -8.12
CA ILE A 164 -4.32 13.15 -9.03
C ILE A 164 -3.82 11.88 -9.74
N SER A 165 -3.70 10.77 -9.00
CA SER A 165 -3.30 9.46 -9.55
C SER A 165 -4.28 8.97 -10.63
N LEU A 166 -5.58 9.21 -10.45
CA LEU A 166 -6.61 8.89 -11.45
C LEU A 166 -6.50 9.72 -12.75
N GLN A 167 -6.04 10.96 -12.63
CA GLN A 167 -5.96 11.93 -13.73
C GLN A 167 -4.63 11.83 -14.50
N LYS A 168 -3.53 11.56 -13.81
CA LYS A 168 -2.21 11.46 -14.44
C LYS A 168 -2.00 10.08 -15.06
N LYS A 169 -1.44 10.06 -16.25
CA LYS A 169 -0.87 8.85 -16.87
C LYS A 169 0.51 8.48 -16.29
N ASN A 170 0.90 8.95 -15.10
CA ASN A 170 2.09 8.51 -14.33
C ASN A 170 2.10 9.23 -12.95
N LEU A 171 2.43 8.49 -11.88
CA LEU A 171 2.74 9.06 -10.56
C LEU A 171 4.25 9.33 -10.47
N GLU A 172 4.66 10.58 -10.70
CA GLU A 172 6.02 11.05 -10.38
C GLU A 172 6.21 11.15 -8.85
#